data_AF-A0A818XKV1-F1
#
_entry.id   AF-A0A818XKV1-F1
#
_cell.length_a   1.000
_cell.length_b   1.000
_cell.length_c   1.000
_cell.angle_alpha   90.00
_cell.angle_beta   90.00
_cell.angle_gamma   90.00
#
_symmetry.space_group_name_H-M   'P 1'
#
loop_
_entity.id
_entity.type
_entity.pdbx_description
1 polymer ?
#
loop_
_entity_poly.entity_id
_entity_poly.type
_entity_poly.pdbx_seq_one_letter_code
_entity_poly.pdbx_strand_id
1 'polypeptide(L)'
;MTLRFWLTIITISSALLTSSVIADDPCRFETTKGIIDLTSVGRTDGKPAYADKTPPASTDYKYSYNPCKPFTELPNCIGVAACQISADGKLSFSLGKQESVKWNPGAGMGSIPSITYTQGAKVVTVTLVCSTDGSEDFDTMGESPINNYKFRLSHKCACWNGCGDVPPQTSTSTPSTTTAVIIVDPCKYQTEKGIIDLTSVGRTDGKPAYADKTPPASADYKYSYNPCKPFTELPNCIGVAACQVSADGKLSFSLGKQESVKWNPGAGMGSIPSITYTQGAKVVTVTLVCSTDGTEDFDAMGESPINNYKFRLSHKCACWDGCRHVTPQTSTTSTTISTVSVTSMTTSSTSAASTTSTASTASTTSSASPSTTSTISTPLASSTSTTLPISTSTSTISTTFTTSITTTTTAVIIVDPCKYQTEKGIIDLTSVGRTDGKPAYADKTPPASTDYKYSYNPCKPFTELPNCIGVAACQISADGKLSFSLGKQESVKWNPGAGLGSLPSVTYTQGAKVVTVTLVCSTDGTEDFDALGESPINNYKFRLSHKCACWDGCAHTPPQTSTTAPGGGGTGLGGGAEFIMILLVLVFVCFVGFIQGN
;
A
#
# COMPACT_ATOMS: atom_id res chain seq x y z
N MET A 1 64.31 -49.41 10.00
CA MET A 1 62.96 -49.28 9.40
C MET A 1 62.32 -48.06 10.05
N THR A 2 62.41 -46.91 9.39
CA THR A 2 62.09 -45.60 10.00
C THR A 2 60.92 -45.01 9.23
N LEU A 3 59.72 -45.12 9.80
CA LEU A 3 58.47 -44.67 9.19
C LEU A 3 58.32 -43.16 9.44
N ARG A 4 58.55 -42.33 8.41
CA ARG A 4 58.30 -40.89 8.46
C ARG A 4 56.85 -40.62 8.05
N PHE A 5 56.01 -40.27 9.01
CA PHE A 5 54.67 -39.74 8.78
C PHE A 5 54.78 -38.26 8.37
N TRP A 6 54.34 -37.95 7.15
CA TRP A 6 54.13 -36.57 6.70
C TRP A 6 52.72 -36.14 7.15
N LEU A 7 52.66 -35.16 8.06
CA LEU A 7 51.43 -34.51 8.49
C LEU A 7 51.15 -33.30 7.58
N THR A 8 50.25 -33.47 6.61
CA THR A 8 49.80 -32.38 5.74
C THR A 8 48.70 -31.59 6.46
N ILE A 9 49.02 -30.38 6.90
CA ILE A 9 48.04 -29.45 7.49
C ILE A 9 47.23 -28.84 6.33
N ILE A 10 45.97 -29.26 6.20
CA ILE A 10 45.00 -28.66 5.27
C ILE A 10 44.40 -27.43 5.96
N THR A 11 44.86 -26.24 5.58
CA THR A 11 44.18 -24.98 5.94
C THR A 11 42.92 -24.85 5.11
N ILE A 12 41.76 -25.10 5.72
CA ILE A 12 40.45 -24.83 5.13
C ILE A 12 40.21 -23.33 5.21
N SER A 13 40.47 -22.62 4.11
CA SER A 13 40.03 -21.22 3.96
C SER A 13 38.51 -21.20 3.89
N SER A 14 37.87 -20.79 4.99
CA SER A 14 36.43 -20.52 5.04
C SER A 14 36.12 -19.34 4.13
N ALA A 15 35.75 -19.63 2.88
CA ALA A 15 35.14 -18.65 2.00
C ALA A 15 33.79 -18.26 2.62
N LEU A 16 33.73 -17.06 3.19
CA LEU A 16 32.47 -16.42 3.58
C LEU A 16 31.62 -16.28 2.31
N LEU A 17 30.63 -17.16 2.17
CA LEU A 17 29.54 -17.02 1.22
C LEU A 17 28.74 -15.78 1.62
N THR A 18 29.13 -14.62 1.11
CA THR A 18 28.28 -13.42 1.15
C THR A 18 27.12 -13.67 0.20
N SER A 19 26.04 -14.25 0.72
CA SER A 19 24.78 -14.38 0.00
C SER A 19 24.27 -12.97 -0.32
N SER A 20 24.47 -12.52 -1.55
CA SER A 20 23.85 -11.28 -2.04
C SER A 20 22.35 -11.54 -2.18
N VAL A 21 21.58 -11.11 -1.19
CA VAL A 21 20.11 -11.08 -1.27
C VAL A 21 19.76 -10.05 -2.35
N ILE A 22 19.33 -10.52 -3.51
CA ILE A 22 18.81 -9.66 -4.58
C ILE A 22 17.40 -9.26 -4.13
N ALA A 23 17.19 -7.97 -3.86
CA ALA A 23 15.86 -7.46 -3.60
C ALA A 23 15.10 -7.43 -4.94
N ASP A 24 14.13 -8.35 -5.11
CA ASP A 24 13.29 -8.43 -6.32
C ASP A 24 12.35 -7.22 -6.49
N ASP A 25 12.21 -6.41 -5.44
CA ASP A 25 11.43 -5.17 -5.43
C ASP A 25 12.32 -4.00 -4.97
N PRO A 26 12.47 -2.92 -5.76
CA PRO A 26 13.22 -1.74 -5.35
C PRO A 26 12.70 -1.09 -4.05
N CYS A 27 11.46 -1.38 -3.66
CA CYS A 27 10.75 -0.79 -2.52
C CYS A 27 10.69 -1.62 -1.27
N ARG A 28 10.88 -2.92 -1.42
CA ARG A 28 10.59 -3.89 -0.38
C ARG A 28 11.82 -4.72 -0.14
N PHE A 29 12.21 -4.76 1.13
CA PHE A 29 13.40 -5.46 1.56
C PHE A 29 13.07 -6.36 2.73
N GLU A 30 13.36 -7.65 2.57
CA GLU A 30 12.98 -8.70 3.50
C GLU A 30 14.22 -9.39 4.05
N THR A 31 14.27 -9.53 5.36
CA THR A 31 15.33 -10.23 6.09
C THR A 31 14.74 -11.05 7.23
N THR A 32 15.60 -11.78 7.94
CA THR A 32 15.21 -12.44 9.19
C THR A 32 14.73 -11.47 10.29
N LYS A 33 15.03 -10.17 10.18
CA LYS A 33 14.53 -9.13 11.10
C LYS A 33 13.10 -8.67 10.77
N GLY A 34 12.60 -8.98 9.58
CA GLY A 34 11.30 -8.53 9.06
C GLY A 34 11.40 -7.86 7.69
N ILE A 35 10.32 -7.18 7.30
CA ILE A 35 10.16 -6.54 6.01
C ILE A 35 10.14 -5.01 6.18
N ILE A 36 11.00 -4.30 5.48
CA ILE A 36 10.84 -2.86 5.26
C ILE A 36 10.17 -2.68 3.90
N ASP A 37 9.03 -2.02 3.85
CA ASP A 37 8.29 -1.76 2.62
C ASP A 37 7.96 -0.27 2.52
N LEU A 38 8.62 0.41 1.59
CA LEU A 38 8.44 1.85 1.33
C LEU A 38 7.46 2.13 0.20
N THR A 39 6.76 1.12 -0.33
CA THR A 39 5.86 1.27 -1.49
C THR A 39 4.80 2.33 -1.28
N SER A 40 4.26 2.44 -0.05
CA SER A 40 3.23 3.43 0.31
C SER A 40 3.78 4.84 0.54
N VAL A 41 5.09 5.00 0.73
CA VAL A 41 5.74 6.29 0.97
C VAL A 41 5.96 7.05 -0.34
N GLY A 42 6.21 6.32 -1.43
CA GLY A 42 6.46 6.89 -2.74
C GLY A 42 5.19 7.42 -3.40
N ARG A 43 5.25 8.62 -3.98
CA ARG A 43 4.14 9.15 -4.80
C ARG A 43 4.17 8.55 -6.20
N THR A 44 3.00 8.24 -6.74
CA THR A 44 2.83 7.67 -8.08
C THR A 44 2.46 8.70 -9.16
N ASP A 45 2.29 9.97 -8.79
CA ASP A 45 1.85 11.05 -9.69
C ASP A 45 3.01 11.69 -10.48
N GLY A 46 4.19 11.06 -10.48
CA GLY A 46 5.38 11.57 -11.15
C GLY A 46 6.04 12.75 -10.44
N LYS A 47 5.59 13.13 -9.23
CA LYS A 47 6.16 14.20 -8.39
C LYS A 47 6.94 13.61 -7.22
N PRO A 48 7.91 14.35 -6.63
CA PRO A 48 8.62 13.88 -5.46
C PRO A 48 7.71 13.80 -4.23
N ALA A 49 7.88 12.76 -3.40
CA ALA A 49 7.22 12.66 -2.09
C ALA A 49 7.71 13.76 -1.14
N TYR A 50 9.00 14.08 -1.22
CA TYR A 50 9.64 15.13 -0.43
C TYR A 50 10.28 16.11 -1.40
N ALA A 51 9.66 17.26 -1.62
CA ALA A 51 10.14 18.28 -2.56
C ALA A 51 10.95 19.38 -1.85
N ASP A 52 11.97 19.90 -2.52
CA ASP A 52 12.61 21.19 -2.21
C ASP A 52 13.13 21.36 -0.77
N LYS A 53 13.65 20.28 -0.19
CA LYS A 53 14.16 20.26 1.19
C LYS A 53 15.55 20.89 1.24
N THR A 54 15.74 21.87 2.12
CA THR A 54 17.00 22.59 2.27
C THR A 54 17.82 21.99 3.42
N PRO A 55 19.10 21.68 3.24
CA PRO A 55 19.90 21.10 4.30
C PRO A 55 20.31 22.16 5.34
N PRO A 56 20.54 21.80 6.61
CA PRO A 56 20.91 22.76 7.64
C PRO A 56 22.23 23.52 7.37
N ALA A 57 23.16 22.89 6.64
CA ALA A 57 24.51 23.40 6.44
C ALA A 57 24.70 24.21 5.14
N SER A 58 23.70 24.26 4.25
CA SER A 58 23.81 24.96 2.96
C SER A 58 22.45 25.45 2.50
N THR A 59 22.38 26.72 2.11
CA THR A 59 21.18 27.32 1.53
C THR A 59 21.23 27.36 0.00
N ASP A 60 22.34 26.98 -0.62
CA ASP A 60 22.57 27.14 -2.05
C ASP A 60 21.85 26.09 -2.89
N TYR A 61 21.41 25.00 -2.25
CA TYR A 61 20.73 23.89 -2.90
C TYR A 61 19.56 23.36 -2.06
N LYS A 62 18.54 22.90 -2.77
CA LYS A 62 17.41 22.13 -2.27
C LYS A 62 17.45 20.73 -2.86
N TYR A 63 16.78 19.78 -2.20
CA TYR A 63 16.77 18.39 -2.61
C TYR A 63 15.35 17.84 -2.62
N SER A 64 15.07 17.09 -3.68
CA SER A 64 13.82 16.38 -3.84
C SER A 64 14.07 14.87 -3.87
N TYR A 65 13.20 14.10 -3.22
CA TYR A 65 13.30 12.65 -3.12
C TYR A 65 11.92 12.01 -3.28
N ASN A 66 11.88 10.91 -4.02
CA ASN A 66 10.73 10.03 -4.06
C ASN A 66 11.24 8.60 -3.81
N PRO A 67 10.93 7.97 -2.66
CA PRO A 67 11.18 6.56 -2.54
C PRO A 67 10.37 5.82 -3.59
N CYS A 68 10.86 4.69 -4.07
CA CYS A 68 10.10 3.70 -4.83
C CYS A 68 9.63 4.02 -6.25
N LYS A 69 9.38 5.29 -6.57
CA LYS A 69 8.78 5.69 -7.85
C LYS A 69 9.65 6.78 -8.47
N PRO A 70 9.95 6.71 -9.78
CA PRO A 70 10.71 7.76 -10.44
C PRO A 70 9.83 9.02 -10.52
N PHE A 71 10.45 10.21 -10.44
CA PHE A 71 9.75 11.48 -10.59
C PHE A 71 10.47 12.42 -11.57
N THR A 72 9.75 13.44 -12.03
CA THR A 72 10.28 14.50 -12.89
C THR A 72 9.88 15.86 -12.33
N GLU A 73 10.84 16.76 -12.15
CA GLU A 73 10.59 18.10 -11.56
C GLU A 73 11.21 19.24 -12.37
N LEU A 74 12.39 19.04 -12.96
CA LEU A 74 13.10 20.01 -13.79
C LEU A 74 13.81 19.31 -14.96
N PRO A 75 14.27 20.04 -16.00
CA PRO A 75 14.82 19.45 -17.22
C PRO A 75 15.97 18.45 -17.01
N ASN A 76 16.78 18.62 -15.95
CA ASN A 76 17.89 17.71 -15.65
C ASN A 76 17.53 16.65 -14.59
N CYS A 77 16.29 16.62 -14.11
CA CYS A 77 15.77 15.65 -13.15
C CYS A 77 14.54 14.96 -13.73
N ILE A 78 14.77 14.04 -14.68
CA ILE A 78 13.75 13.26 -15.39
C ILE A 78 13.88 11.80 -15.01
N GLY A 79 12.79 11.22 -14.49
CA GLY A 79 12.74 9.80 -14.11
C GLY A 79 13.70 9.42 -12.98
N VAL A 80 13.94 10.32 -12.04
CA VAL A 80 14.98 10.18 -11.00
C VAL A 80 14.38 9.69 -9.68
N ALA A 81 15.21 9.11 -8.82
CA ALA A 81 14.85 8.84 -7.42
C ALA A 81 15.13 10.03 -6.51
N ALA A 82 16.17 10.81 -6.85
CA ALA A 82 16.58 11.99 -6.10
C ALA A 82 17.13 13.08 -7.04
N CYS A 83 16.84 14.34 -6.72
CA CYS A 83 17.24 15.53 -7.48
C CYS A 83 17.85 16.57 -6.53
N GLN A 84 18.89 17.26 -6.98
CA GLN A 84 19.41 18.48 -6.37
C GLN A 84 19.03 19.67 -7.25
N ILE A 85 18.59 20.76 -6.63
CA ILE A 85 18.09 21.97 -7.30
C ILE A 85 18.80 23.17 -6.70
N SER A 86 19.31 24.11 -7.50
CA SER A 86 19.89 25.34 -6.97
C SER A 86 18.84 26.16 -6.21
N ALA A 87 19.26 27.00 -5.27
CA ALA A 87 18.36 27.81 -4.44
C ALA A 87 17.39 28.67 -5.28
N ASP A 88 17.84 29.15 -6.44
CA ASP A 88 17.07 29.94 -7.39
C ASP A 88 16.17 29.10 -8.34
N GLY A 89 16.20 27.77 -8.22
CA GLY A 89 15.41 26.85 -9.02
C GLY A 89 15.86 26.70 -10.48
N LYS A 90 16.95 27.36 -10.90
CA LYS A 90 17.35 27.41 -12.32
C LYS A 90 18.21 26.24 -12.76
N LEU A 91 19.01 25.70 -11.85
CA LEU A 91 19.88 24.55 -12.10
C LEU A 91 19.33 23.34 -11.37
N SER A 92 19.36 22.19 -12.04
CA SER A 92 19.03 20.92 -11.43
C SER A 92 20.05 19.86 -11.82
N PHE A 93 20.25 18.90 -10.93
CA PHE A 93 21.19 17.81 -11.08
C PHE A 93 20.56 16.52 -10.59
N SER A 94 20.45 15.56 -11.49
CA SER A 94 20.06 14.20 -11.15
C SER A 94 21.12 13.55 -10.24
N LEU A 95 20.68 12.95 -9.13
CA LEU A 95 21.57 12.36 -8.12
C LEU A 95 21.58 10.83 -8.09
N GLY A 96 20.46 10.21 -8.46
CA GLY A 96 20.29 8.75 -8.42
C GLY A 96 19.00 8.31 -9.12
N LYS A 97 18.99 7.10 -9.66
CA LYS A 97 17.82 6.53 -10.35
C LYS A 97 17.23 5.34 -9.62
N GLN A 98 15.94 5.07 -9.79
CA GLN A 98 15.26 3.97 -9.08
C GLN A 98 15.85 2.60 -9.43
N GLU A 99 16.28 2.38 -10.68
CA GLU A 99 16.90 1.12 -11.09
C GLU A 99 18.27 0.84 -10.46
N SER A 100 18.89 1.84 -9.84
CA SER A 100 20.21 1.73 -9.20
C SER A 100 20.16 1.41 -7.71
N VAL A 101 18.96 1.17 -7.18
CA VAL A 101 18.74 0.99 -5.75
C VAL A 101 19.54 -0.19 -5.19
N LYS A 102 20.17 0.04 -4.04
CA LYS A 102 20.85 -0.99 -3.25
C LYS A 102 20.43 -0.87 -1.80
N TRP A 103 19.97 -1.98 -1.24
CA TRP A 103 19.58 -2.07 0.16
C TRP A 103 20.75 -2.46 1.04
N ASN A 104 20.87 -1.81 2.19
CA ASN A 104 21.76 -2.20 3.26
C ASN A 104 20.93 -2.37 4.56
N PRO A 105 20.67 -3.62 5.01
CA PRO A 105 19.93 -3.90 6.25
C PRO A 105 20.55 -3.31 7.52
N GLY A 106 21.84 -2.98 7.48
CA GLY A 106 22.67 -2.84 8.67
C GLY A 106 23.13 -4.21 9.20
N ALA A 107 24.43 -4.36 9.40
CA ALA A 107 25.09 -5.65 9.69
C ALA A 107 24.88 -6.19 11.12
N GLY A 108 24.26 -5.44 12.04
CA GLY A 108 24.08 -5.86 13.44
C GLY A 108 22.79 -5.39 14.11
N MET A 109 22.59 -5.79 15.37
CA MET A 109 21.61 -5.16 16.26
C MET A 109 22.07 -3.71 16.52
N GLY A 110 21.28 -2.74 16.09
CA GLY A 110 21.59 -1.31 16.23
C GLY A 110 22.17 -0.63 14.97
N SER A 111 22.50 -1.38 13.91
CA SER A 111 22.81 -0.76 12.62
C SER A 111 21.51 -0.25 11.98
N ILE A 112 21.52 1.01 11.55
CA ILE A 112 20.36 1.66 10.93
C ILE A 112 20.29 1.22 9.45
N PRO A 113 19.15 0.70 8.98
CA PRO A 113 19.00 0.32 7.58
C PRO A 113 19.13 1.55 6.67
N SER A 114 19.65 1.35 5.46
CA SER A 114 19.81 2.43 4.48
C SER A 114 19.60 1.95 3.06
N ILE A 115 19.15 2.87 2.21
CA ILE A 115 18.98 2.65 0.77
C ILE A 115 19.95 3.55 0.02
N THR A 116 20.64 3.00 -0.96
CA THR A 116 21.57 3.74 -1.81
C THR A 116 21.06 3.81 -3.24
N TYR A 117 21.10 5.00 -3.85
CA TYR A 117 20.88 5.22 -5.27
C TYR A 117 22.14 5.79 -5.90
N THR A 118 22.44 5.44 -7.14
CA THR A 118 23.65 5.90 -7.84
C THR A 118 23.36 6.44 -9.23
N GLN A 119 24.12 7.45 -9.64
CA GLN A 119 24.13 7.95 -11.01
C GLN A 119 25.49 8.53 -11.38
N GLY A 120 26.21 7.83 -12.25
CA GLY A 120 27.61 8.15 -12.53
C GLY A 120 28.44 8.05 -11.24
N ALA A 121 29.14 9.13 -10.89
CA ALA A 121 29.91 9.22 -9.66
C ALA A 121 29.08 9.59 -8.42
N LYS A 122 27.80 9.98 -8.59
CA LYS A 122 26.95 10.43 -7.50
C LYS A 122 26.31 9.27 -6.78
N VAL A 123 26.29 9.35 -5.46
CA VAL A 123 25.73 8.36 -4.55
C VAL A 123 24.81 9.06 -3.56
N VAL A 124 23.54 8.66 -3.51
CA VAL A 124 22.56 9.13 -2.52
C VAL A 124 22.35 8.01 -1.52
N THR A 125 22.64 8.26 -0.25
CA THR A 125 22.34 7.34 0.85
C THR A 125 21.19 7.89 1.67
N VAL A 126 20.09 7.14 1.72
CA VAL A 126 18.92 7.45 2.55
C VAL A 126 18.96 6.55 3.78
N THR A 127 19.18 7.14 4.94
CA THR A 127 19.13 6.46 6.23
C THR A 127 17.69 6.32 6.67
N LEU A 128 17.25 5.10 6.95
CA LEU A 128 15.88 4.78 7.33
C LEU A 128 15.75 4.75 8.86
N VAL A 129 15.07 5.74 9.42
CA VAL A 129 14.82 5.84 10.85
C VAL A 129 13.40 5.39 11.14
N CYS A 130 13.28 4.33 11.93
CA CYS A 130 12.00 3.84 12.38
C CYS A 130 11.31 4.89 13.26
N SER A 131 10.10 5.29 12.86
CA SER A 131 9.23 6.20 13.59
C SER A 131 8.00 5.45 14.09
N THR A 132 7.97 5.10 15.37
CA THR A 132 6.87 4.32 15.97
C THR A 132 5.65 5.16 16.31
N ASP A 133 5.82 6.48 16.48
CA ASP A 133 4.73 7.42 16.73
C ASP A 133 4.01 7.84 15.45
N GLY A 134 4.48 7.37 14.29
CA GLY A 134 3.94 7.73 12.98
C GLY A 134 4.36 9.12 12.53
N SER A 135 5.29 9.78 13.22
CA SER A 135 5.88 11.02 12.70
C SER A 135 6.59 10.73 11.38
N GLU A 136 6.25 11.53 10.37
CA GLU A 136 6.88 11.49 9.07
C GLU A 136 7.80 12.69 8.96
N ASP A 137 9.10 12.44 8.86
CA ASP A 137 10.09 13.49 8.72
C ASP A 137 11.14 13.10 7.68
N PHE A 138 11.58 14.09 6.92
CA PHE A 138 12.59 13.90 5.89
C PHE A 138 13.58 15.05 5.92
N ASP A 139 14.78 14.70 6.37
CA ASP A 139 15.91 15.61 6.49
C ASP A 139 16.88 15.39 5.34
N THR A 140 17.44 16.50 4.87
CA THR A 140 18.55 16.49 3.91
C THR A 140 19.78 16.98 4.64
N MET A 141 20.85 16.18 4.64
CA MET A 141 22.13 16.59 5.23
C MET A 141 23.05 17.24 4.19
N GLY A 142 22.64 17.21 2.92
CA GLY A 142 23.38 17.75 1.78
C GLY A 142 24.48 16.80 1.29
N GLU A 143 25.46 17.40 0.62
CA GLU A 143 26.60 16.71 0.02
C GLU A 143 27.78 16.66 1.00
N SER A 144 28.18 15.45 1.41
CA SER A 144 29.33 15.22 2.27
C SER A 144 29.79 13.75 2.26
N PRO A 145 30.95 13.42 1.66
CA PRO A 145 31.87 14.27 0.86
C PRO A 145 31.33 14.58 -0.55
N ILE A 146 32.16 15.14 -1.44
CA ILE A 146 31.82 15.43 -2.84
C ILE A 146 31.18 14.19 -3.51
N ASN A 147 30.10 14.41 -4.27
CA ASN A 147 29.26 13.42 -4.94
C ASN A 147 28.57 12.40 -4.00
N ASN A 148 28.60 12.60 -2.68
CA ASN A 148 27.96 11.72 -1.71
C ASN A 148 26.89 12.50 -0.94
N TYR A 149 25.63 12.21 -1.23
CA TYR A 149 24.48 12.90 -0.66
C TYR A 149 23.85 12.05 0.43
N LYS A 150 23.54 12.66 1.57
CA LYS A 150 22.96 11.96 2.72
C LYS A 150 21.59 12.51 3.05
N PHE A 151 20.60 11.64 3.04
CA PHE A 151 19.24 11.94 3.50
C PHE A 151 18.89 11.07 4.70
N ARG A 152 17.93 11.52 5.49
CA ARG A 152 17.38 10.77 6.62
C ARG A 152 15.86 10.79 6.48
N LEU A 153 15.27 9.61 6.39
CA LEU A 153 13.83 9.40 6.32
C LEU A 153 13.37 8.79 7.63
N SER A 154 12.68 9.57 8.45
CA SER A 154 11.97 9.09 9.65
C SER A 154 10.55 8.75 9.25
N HIS A 155 10.19 7.46 9.27
CA HIS A 155 8.88 7.03 8.81
C HIS A 155 8.47 5.73 9.49
N LYS A 156 7.15 5.51 9.66
CA LYS A 156 6.66 4.23 10.16
C LYS A 156 7.11 3.07 9.27
N CYS A 157 7.06 3.26 7.96
CA CYS A 157 7.50 2.28 6.97
C CYS A 157 9.00 1.95 6.99
N ALA A 158 9.83 2.81 7.59
CA ALA A 158 11.24 2.52 7.81
C ALA A 158 11.47 1.54 8.97
N CYS A 159 10.44 1.27 9.78
CA CYS A 159 10.46 0.19 10.77
C CYS A 159 10.33 -1.17 10.09
N TRP A 160 10.99 -2.18 10.65
CA TRP A 160 10.72 -3.57 10.30
C TRP A 160 9.23 -3.88 10.54
N ASN A 161 8.55 -4.32 9.50
CA ASN A 161 7.12 -4.57 9.41
C ASN A 161 6.24 -3.35 9.72
N GLY A 162 6.76 -2.13 9.55
CA GLY A 162 6.05 -0.92 9.95
C GLY A 162 4.90 -0.52 9.03
N CYS A 163 5.01 -0.84 7.73
CA CYS A 163 4.00 -0.50 6.72
C CYS A 163 3.54 -1.67 5.87
N GLY A 164 4.07 -2.86 6.11
CA GLY A 164 3.47 -4.05 5.52
C GLY A 164 2.20 -4.38 6.29
N ASP A 165 1.08 -4.48 5.59
CA ASP A 165 0.00 -5.39 5.96
C ASP A 165 0.54 -6.83 5.83
N VAL A 166 1.51 -7.20 6.66
CA VAL A 166 1.95 -8.58 6.77
C VAL A 166 0.99 -9.22 7.75
N PRO A 167 0.01 -10.04 7.31
CA PRO A 167 -0.76 -10.85 8.25
C PRO A 167 0.25 -11.65 9.09
N PRO A 168 0.07 -11.75 10.43
CA PRO A 168 1.05 -12.39 11.29
C PRO A 168 1.25 -13.84 10.84
N GLN A 169 2.45 -14.18 10.36
CA GLN A 169 2.86 -15.56 10.18
C GLN A 169 3.14 -16.18 11.55
N THR A 170 2.16 -16.93 12.06
CA THR A 170 2.32 -17.83 13.20
C THR A 170 3.19 -19.02 12.79
N SER A 171 4.45 -19.02 13.20
CA SER A 171 5.30 -20.20 13.19
C SER A 171 5.00 -21.05 14.42
N THR A 172 3.91 -21.82 14.36
CA THR A 172 3.72 -23.01 15.21
C THR A 172 3.44 -24.18 14.30
N SER A 173 4.41 -25.08 14.24
CA SER A 173 4.43 -26.28 13.41
C SER A 173 3.32 -27.26 13.82
N THR A 174 2.14 -27.09 13.23
CA THR A 174 1.17 -28.16 13.00
C THR A 174 1.07 -28.31 11.48
N PRO A 175 1.12 -29.52 10.91
CA PRO A 175 1.29 -29.72 9.47
C PRO A 175 0.05 -29.20 8.72
N SER A 176 0.10 -27.93 8.32
CA SER A 176 -0.79 -27.39 7.32
C SER A 176 -0.39 -28.05 6.02
N THR A 177 -1.28 -28.89 5.50
CA THR A 177 -1.21 -29.36 4.12
C THR A 177 -1.08 -28.12 3.26
N THR A 178 0.14 -27.90 2.74
CA THR A 178 0.42 -26.88 1.74
C THR A 178 -0.56 -27.12 0.61
N THR A 179 -1.60 -26.29 0.49
CA THR A 179 -2.35 -26.20 -0.76
C THR A 179 -1.33 -25.67 -1.75
N ALA A 180 -0.68 -26.60 -2.44
CA ALA A 180 0.38 -26.31 -3.38
C ALA A 180 -0.15 -25.25 -4.35
N VAL A 181 0.66 -24.23 -4.61
CA VAL A 181 0.44 -23.34 -5.76
C VAL A 181 0.37 -24.25 -6.98
N ILE A 182 -0.84 -24.48 -7.49
CA ILE A 182 -1.02 -25.31 -8.66
C ILE A 182 -0.75 -24.40 -9.85
N ILE A 183 0.47 -24.47 -10.40
CA ILE A 183 0.70 -24.04 -11.78
C ILE A 183 -0.05 -25.06 -12.63
N VAL A 184 -1.29 -24.74 -12.96
CA VAL A 184 -2.16 -25.62 -13.76
C VAL A 184 -1.66 -25.69 -15.20
N ASP A 185 -1.09 -24.59 -15.69
CA ASP A 185 -0.68 -24.39 -17.08
C ASP A 185 0.41 -23.29 -17.10
N PRO A 186 1.44 -23.37 -17.97
CA PRO A 186 2.31 -22.23 -18.34
C PRO A 186 1.60 -20.87 -18.47
N CYS A 187 0.32 -20.89 -18.86
CA CYS A 187 -0.54 -19.73 -19.13
C CYS A 187 -1.50 -19.33 -18.03
N LYS A 188 -1.64 -20.16 -17.00
CA LYS A 188 -2.64 -19.96 -15.96
C LYS A 188 -1.98 -19.96 -14.61
N TYR A 189 -2.28 -18.94 -13.86
CA TYR A 189 -1.79 -18.78 -12.51
C TYR A 189 -2.96 -18.68 -11.55
N GLN A 190 -3.08 -19.65 -10.66
CA GLN A 190 -4.18 -19.77 -9.71
C GLN A 190 -3.69 -19.60 -8.28
N THR A 191 -4.37 -18.71 -7.55
CA THR A 191 -4.18 -18.51 -6.11
C THR A 191 -5.55 -18.42 -5.43
N GLU A 192 -5.56 -18.20 -4.12
CA GLU A 192 -6.76 -17.88 -3.36
C GLU A 192 -7.44 -16.58 -3.84
N LYS A 193 -6.70 -15.67 -4.49
CA LYS A 193 -7.26 -14.41 -5.05
C LYS A 193 -8.05 -14.61 -6.34
N GLY A 194 -7.90 -15.75 -7.01
CA GLY A 194 -8.49 -16.03 -8.31
C GLY A 194 -7.49 -16.61 -9.31
N ILE A 195 -7.86 -16.58 -10.60
CA ILE A 195 -7.08 -17.12 -11.71
C ILE A 195 -6.71 -15.99 -12.68
N ILE A 196 -5.43 -15.85 -12.99
CA ILE A 196 -4.96 -15.10 -14.15
C ILE A 196 -4.81 -16.10 -15.30
N ASP A 197 -5.53 -15.87 -16.40
CA ASP A 197 -5.51 -16.74 -17.57
C ASP A 197 -5.16 -15.92 -18.82
N LEU A 198 -3.93 -16.07 -19.30
CA LEU A 198 -3.44 -15.36 -20.49
C LEU A 198 -3.63 -16.15 -21.78
N THR A 199 -4.33 -17.29 -21.75
CA THR A 199 -4.47 -18.18 -22.91
C THR A 199 -5.12 -17.49 -24.11
N SER A 200 -6.06 -16.57 -23.87
CA SER A 200 -6.74 -15.81 -24.93
C SER A 200 -5.95 -14.62 -25.46
N VAL A 201 -4.88 -14.21 -24.77
CA VAL A 201 -4.04 -13.06 -25.17
C VAL A 201 -3.02 -13.48 -26.23
N GLY A 202 -2.52 -14.71 -26.13
CA GLY A 202 -1.52 -15.25 -27.05
C GLY A 202 -2.10 -15.62 -28.41
N ARG A 203 -1.43 -15.23 -29.49
CA ARG A 203 -1.78 -15.67 -30.84
C ARG A 203 -1.31 -17.10 -31.10
N THR A 204 -2.14 -17.90 -31.76
CA THR A 204 -1.86 -19.30 -32.10
C THR A 204 -1.35 -19.51 -33.53
N ASP A 205 -1.27 -18.44 -34.33
CA ASP A 205 -0.87 -18.48 -35.75
C ASP A 205 0.66 -18.45 -35.97
N GLY A 206 1.44 -18.66 -34.91
CA GLY A 206 2.90 -18.63 -34.94
C GLY A 206 3.49 -17.22 -35.05
N LYS A 207 2.68 -16.17 -34.97
CA LYS A 207 3.11 -14.75 -34.97
C LYS A 207 3.04 -14.14 -33.57
N PRO A 208 3.80 -13.08 -33.27
CA PRO A 208 3.71 -12.41 -31.99
C PRO A 208 2.37 -11.68 -31.83
N ALA A 209 1.78 -11.72 -30.63
CA ALA A 209 0.61 -10.91 -30.27
C ALA A 209 0.94 -9.41 -30.29
N TYR A 210 2.16 -9.06 -29.83
CA TYR A 210 2.68 -7.71 -29.82
C TYR A 210 3.96 -7.70 -30.64
N ALA A 211 3.88 -7.24 -31.89
CA ALA A 211 5.03 -7.19 -32.80
C ALA A 211 5.73 -5.83 -32.77
N ASP A 212 7.05 -5.83 -32.93
CA ASP A 212 7.84 -4.66 -33.34
C ASP A 212 7.72 -3.40 -32.45
N LYS A 213 7.56 -3.59 -31.15
CA LYS A 213 7.37 -2.50 -30.18
C LYS A 213 8.70 -1.80 -29.91
N THR A 214 8.75 -0.49 -30.14
CA THR A 214 9.96 0.32 -29.95
C THR A 214 9.97 0.90 -28.54
N PRO A 215 11.04 0.71 -27.74
CA PRO A 215 11.08 1.23 -26.39
C PRO A 215 11.26 2.75 -26.38
N PRO A 216 10.77 3.47 -25.36
CA PRO A 216 10.91 4.93 -25.29
C PRO A 216 12.36 5.40 -25.24
N ALA A 217 13.27 4.56 -24.73
CA ALA A 217 14.67 4.94 -24.46
C ALA A 217 15.62 4.75 -25.66
N SER A 218 15.26 3.96 -26.67
CA SER A 218 16.12 3.70 -27.84
C SER A 218 15.28 3.28 -29.04
N ALA A 219 15.58 3.85 -30.20
CA ALA A 219 14.97 3.43 -31.46
C ALA A 219 15.76 2.32 -32.17
N ASP A 220 16.87 1.86 -31.60
CA ASP A 220 17.81 0.93 -32.27
C ASP A 220 17.29 -0.50 -32.32
N TYR A 221 16.33 -0.83 -31.47
CA TYR A 221 15.74 -2.16 -31.37
C TYR A 221 14.23 -2.10 -31.23
N LYS A 222 13.59 -3.12 -31.78
CA LYS A 222 12.17 -3.43 -31.63
C LYS A 222 12.01 -4.75 -30.89
N TYR A 223 10.91 -4.89 -30.19
CA TYR A 223 10.64 -6.06 -29.35
C TYR A 223 9.30 -6.67 -29.72
N SER A 224 9.30 -7.99 -29.88
CA SER A 224 8.11 -8.78 -30.14
C SER A 224 7.85 -9.73 -28.98
N TYR A 225 6.59 -9.88 -28.57
CA TYR A 225 6.17 -10.72 -27.47
C TYR A 225 4.88 -11.47 -27.83
N ASN A 226 4.83 -12.75 -27.47
CA ASN A 226 3.61 -13.54 -27.51
C ASN A 226 3.45 -14.23 -26.16
N PRO A 227 2.47 -13.85 -25.32
CA PRO A 227 2.18 -14.65 -24.14
C PRO A 227 1.75 -16.03 -24.58
N CYS A 228 2.07 -17.05 -23.79
CA CYS A 228 1.47 -18.39 -23.88
C CYS A 228 1.75 -19.29 -25.09
N LYS A 229 2.15 -18.73 -26.24
CA LYS A 229 2.37 -19.48 -27.47
C LYS A 229 3.72 -19.09 -28.07
N PRO A 230 4.55 -20.06 -28.48
CA PRO A 230 5.81 -19.73 -29.12
C PRO A 230 5.53 -19.13 -30.50
N PHE A 231 6.34 -18.16 -30.92
CA PHE A 231 6.24 -17.56 -32.25
C PHE A 231 7.57 -17.60 -33.00
N THR A 232 7.51 -17.39 -34.31
CA THR A 232 8.67 -17.26 -35.18
C THR A 232 8.54 -16.03 -36.06
N GLU A 233 9.56 -15.16 -36.08
CA GLU A 233 9.53 -13.90 -36.84
C GLU A 233 10.78 -13.71 -37.71
N LEU A 234 11.95 -14.11 -37.23
CA LEU A 234 13.23 -14.01 -37.92
C LEU A 234 14.13 -15.22 -37.62
N PRO A 235 15.23 -15.45 -38.37
CA PRO A 235 16.05 -16.66 -38.25
C PRO A 235 16.58 -16.95 -36.84
N ASN A 236 16.82 -15.92 -36.02
CA ASN A 236 17.30 -16.11 -34.64
C ASN A 236 16.19 -16.05 -33.58
N CYS A 237 14.93 -15.91 -34.01
CA CYS A 237 13.75 -15.87 -33.15
C CYS A 237 12.77 -16.96 -33.59
N ILE A 238 13.15 -18.22 -33.36
CA ILE A 238 12.37 -19.42 -33.70
C ILE A 238 11.85 -20.08 -32.43
N GLY A 239 10.53 -20.22 -32.32
CA GLY A 239 9.88 -20.88 -31.19
C GLY A 239 10.03 -20.12 -29.87
N VAL A 240 10.03 -18.79 -29.92
CA VAL A 240 10.38 -17.94 -28.77
C VAL A 240 9.13 -17.36 -28.11
N ALA A 241 9.24 -16.95 -26.84
CA ALA A 241 8.22 -16.15 -26.16
C ALA A 241 8.42 -14.65 -26.40
N ALA A 242 9.68 -14.23 -26.56
CA ALA A 242 10.08 -12.85 -26.78
C ALA A 242 11.30 -12.76 -27.71
N CYS A 243 11.30 -11.76 -28.59
CA CYS A 243 12.35 -11.49 -29.57
C CYS A 243 12.76 -10.02 -29.53
N GLN A 244 14.05 -9.75 -29.72
CA GLN A 244 14.59 -8.43 -30.01
C GLN A 244 15.08 -8.40 -31.45
N VAL A 245 14.73 -7.36 -32.20
CA VAL A 245 15.10 -7.16 -33.60
C VAL A 245 15.74 -5.78 -33.75
N SER A 246 16.85 -5.65 -34.48
CA SER A 246 17.43 -4.35 -34.78
C SER A 246 16.46 -3.50 -35.60
N ALA A 247 16.56 -2.17 -35.52
CA ALA A 247 15.68 -1.25 -36.23
C ALA A 247 15.60 -1.50 -37.74
N ASP A 248 16.71 -1.97 -38.34
CA ASP A 248 16.83 -2.32 -39.75
C ASP A 248 16.35 -3.74 -40.11
N GLY A 249 15.90 -4.52 -39.12
CA GLY A 249 15.39 -5.88 -39.29
C GLY A 249 16.47 -6.93 -39.59
N LYS A 250 17.76 -6.57 -39.63
CA LYS A 250 18.84 -7.48 -40.06
C LYS A 250 19.35 -8.38 -38.95
N LEU A 251 19.35 -7.90 -37.71
CA LEU A 251 19.78 -8.64 -36.54
C LEU A 251 18.56 -9.00 -35.70
N SER A 252 18.52 -10.24 -35.23
CA SER A 252 17.52 -10.68 -34.27
C SER A 252 18.18 -11.49 -33.18
N PHE A 253 17.63 -11.40 -31.98
CA PHE A 253 18.08 -12.11 -30.80
C PHE A 253 16.88 -12.66 -30.05
N SER A 254 16.88 -13.97 -29.82
CA SER A 254 15.91 -14.56 -28.91
C SER A 254 16.19 -14.14 -27.47
N LEU A 255 15.14 -13.77 -26.74
CA LEU A 255 15.26 -13.27 -25.37
C LEU A 255 14.78 -14.28 -24.32
N GLY A 256 13.85 -15.16 -24.67
CA GLY A 256 13.26 -16.13 -23.75
C GLY A 256 12.34 -17.11 -24.47
N LYS A 257 12.21 -18.33 -23.94
CA LYS A 257 11.37 -19.39 -24.53
C LYS A 257 10.16 -19.72 -23.67
N GLN A 258 9.09 -20.21 -24.28
CA GLN A 258 7.85 -20.53 -23.55
C GLN A 258 8.06 -21.63 -22.49
N GLU A 259 8.91 -22.62 -22.74
CA GLU A 259 9.20 -23.68 -21.77
C GLU A 259 9.92 -23.19 -20.51
N SER A 260 10.46 -21.97 -20.54
CA SER A 260 11.19 -21.38 -19.40
C SER A 260 10.34 -20.48 -18.52
N VAL A 261 9.02 -20.46 -18.75
CA VAL A 261 8.09 -19.58 -18.06
C VAL A 261 8.16 -19.80 -16.54
N LYS A 262 8.27 -18.70 -15.80
CA LYS A 262 8.14 -18.68 -14.35
C LYS A 262 7.18 -17.60 -13.93
N TRP A 263 6.16 -17.98 -13.19
CA TRP A 263 5.23 -17.04 -12.59
C TRP A 263 5.77 -16.50 -11.29
N ASN A 264 5.69 -15.18 -11.14
CA ASN A 264 5.88 -14.50 -9.87
C ASN A 264 4.54 -13.82 -9.50
N PRO A 265 3.77 -14.36 -8.53
CA PRO A 265 2.49 -13.78 -8.10
C PRO A 265 2.56 -12.32 -7.61
N GLY A 266 3.76 -11.88 -7.23
CA GLY A 266 3.91 -10.79 -6.28
C GLY A 266 3.63 -11.28 -4.86
N ALA A 267 4.54 -11.00 -3.93
CA ALA A 267 4.53 -11.59 -2.59
C ALA A 267 3.52 -10.95 -1.61
N GLY A 268 2.57 -10.13 -2.07
CA GLY A 268 1.69 -9.36 -1.16
C GLY A 268 0.36 -8.88 -1.76
N MET A 269 -0.46 -8.28 -0.90
CA MET A 269 -1.66 -7.54 -1.31
C MET A 269 -1.19 -6.24 -2.00
N GLY A 270 -1.45 -6.10 -3.30
CA GLY A 270 -1.00 -4.96 -4.11
C GLY A 270 0.29 -5.17 -4.91
N SER A 271 1.02 -6.28 -4.72
CA SER A 271 2.13 -6.64 -5.60
C SER A 271 1.60 -6.97 -7.00
N ILE A 272 2.26 -6.43 -8.03
CA ILE A 272 1.86 -6.64 -9.42
C ILE A 272 2.42 -7.99 -9.89
N PRO A 273 1.58 -8.94 -10.34
CA PRO A 273 2.06 -10.23 -10.82
C PRO A 273 2.95 -10.04 -12.05
N SER A 274 3.94 -10.92 -12.21
CA SER A 274 4.84 -10.90 -13.36
C SER A 274 5.17 -12.31 -13.85
N ILE A 275 5.59 -12.38 -15.12
CA ILE A 275 6.02 -13.61 -15.78
C ILE A 275 7.43 -13.41 -16.27
N THR A 276 8.29 -14.40 -16.00
CA THR A 276 9.67 -14.39 -16.46
C THR A 276 9.91 -15.47 -17.51
N TYR A 277 10.65 -15.13 -18.55
CA TYR A 277 11.18 -16.06 -19.56
C TYR A 277 12.69 -15.95 -19.60
N THR A 278 13.40 -17.07 -19.81
CA THR A 278 14.86 -17.10 -19.84
C THR A 278 15.40 -17.80 -21.08
N GLN A 279 16.52 -17.31 -21.60
CA GLN A 279 17.32 -18.00 -22.62
C GLN A 279 18.81 -17.69 -22.45
N GLY A 280 19.56 -18.68 -21.98
CA GLY A 280 20.96 -18.47 -21.61
C GLY A 280 21.05 -17.44 -20.47
N ALA A 281 21.83 -16.39 -20.66
CA ALA A 281 21.95 -15.29 -19.71
C ALA A 281 20.81 -14.25 -19.80
N LYS A 282 19.95 -14.34 -20.83
CA LYS A 282 18.88 -13.36 -21.06
C LYS A 282 17.65 -13.70 -20.24
N VAL A 283 17.09 -12.68 -19.61
CA VAL A 283 15.90 -12.77 -18.77
C VAL A 283 14.92 -11.70 -19.24
N VAL A 284 13.69 -12.11 -19.56
CA VAL A 284 12.58 -11.21 -19.90
C VAL A 284 11.60 -11.24 -18.76
N THR A 285 11.33 -10.09 -18.15
CA THR A 285 10.29 -9.94 -17.12
C THR A 285 9.12 -9.15 -17.70
N VAL A 286 7.93 -9.73 -17.66
CA VAL A 286 6.68 -9.12 -18.11
C VAL A 286 5.82 -8.80 -16.91
N THR A 287 5.67 -7.52 -16.59
CA THR A 287 4.80 -7.05 -15.50
C THR A 287 3.35 -6.98 -15.99
N LEU A 288 2.43 -7.62 -15.27
CA LEU A 288 1.02 -7.73 -15.65
C LEU A 288 0.18 -6.69 -14.94
N VAL A 289 -0.33 -5.70 -15.67
CA VAL A 289 -1.19 -4.63 -15.13
C VAL A 289 -2.64 -4.93 -15.44
N CYS A 290 -3.47 -5.04 -14.40
CA CYS A 290 -4.91 -5.22 -14.56
C CYS A 290 -5.54 -3.97 -15.19
N SER A 291 -6.24 -4.16 -16.30
CA SER A 291 -6.98 -3.12 -17.00
C SER A 291 -8.48 -3.49 -17.09
N THR A 292 -9.33 -2.79 -16.35
CA THR A 292 -10.78 -3.09 -16.28
C THR A 292 -11.60 -2.42 -17.37
N ASP A 293 -11.06 -1.38 -18.01
CA ASP A 293 -11.74 -0.62 -19.08
C ASP A 293 -11.66 -1.31 -20.45
N GLY A 294 -10.96 -2.45 -20.53
CA GLY A 294 -10.76 -3.20 -21.77
C GLY A 294 -9.65 -2.64 -22.65
N THR A 295 -8.91 -1.62 -22.21
CA THR A 295 -7.71 -1.17 -22.92
C THR A 295 -6.63 -2.24 -22.85
N GLU A 296 -6.15 -2.62 -24.03
CA GLU A 296 -5.02 -3.52 -24.20
C GLU A 296 -3.81 -2.68 -24.61
N ASP A 297 -2.77 -2.71 -23.77
CA ASP A 297 -1.54 -1.97 -24.01
C ASP A 297 -0.32 -2.82 -23.68
N PHE A 298 0.72 -2.67 -24.48
CA PHE A 298 1.98 -3.37 -24.28
C PHE A 298 3.15 -2.44 -24.53
N ASP A 299 3.92 -2.23 -23.46
CA ASP A 299 5.13 -1.41 -23.45
C ASP A 299 6.36 -2.30 -23.40
N ALA A 300 7.20 -2.21 -24.43
CA ALA A 300 8.56 -2.71 -24.34
C ALA A 300 9.44 -1.63 -23.70
N MET A 301 9.95 -1.85 -22.49
CA MET A 301 10.84 -0.86 -21.85
C MET A 301 12.30 -1.03 -22.28
N GLY A 302 12.63 -2.17 -22.90
CA GLY A 302 13.96 -2.51 -23.40
C GLY A 302 14.83 -3.21 -22.35
N GLU A 303 16.14 -3.15 -22.57
CA GLU A 303 17.16 -3.80 -21.75
C GLU A 303 17.62 -2.89 -20.60
N SER A 304 17.41 -3.32 -19.35
CA SER A 304 17.88 -2.65 -18.14
C SER A 304 17.79 -3.55 -16.90
N PRO A 305 18.92 -4.05 -16.35
CA PRO A 305 20.32 -3.92 -16.81
C PRO A 305 20.66 -4.85 -18.00
N ILE A 306 21.95 -5.01 -18.33
CA ILE A 306 22.42 -5.91 -19.41
C ILE A 306 21.81 -7.31 -19.26
N ASN A 307 21.37 -7.89 -20.37
CA ASN A 307 20.65 -9.16 -20.51
C ASN A 307 19.32 -9.26 -19.74
N ASN A 308 18.82 -8.16 -19.16
CA ASN A 308 17.55 -8.13 -18.44
C ASN A 308 16.57 -7.21 -19.18
N TYR A 309 15.55 -7.80 -19.78
CA TYR A 309 14.57 -7.12 -20.59
C TYR A 309 13.28 -6.95 -19.80
N LYS A 310 12.70 -5.75 -19.81
CA LYS A 310 11.48 -5.43 -19.05
C LYS A 310 10.36 -5.04 -20.00
N PHE A 311 9.24 -5.74 -19.89
CA PHE A 311 8.00 -5.44 -20.59
C PHE A 311 6.88 -5.18 -19.59
N ARG A 312 5.86 -4.42 -20.01
CA ARG A 312 4.64 -4.18 -19.25
C ARG A 312 3.45 -4.50 -20.15
N LEU A 313 2.56 -5.36 -19.66
CA LEU A 313 1.33 -5.77 -20.34
C LEU A 313 0.14 -5.30 -19.52
N SER A 314 -0.62 -4.31 -20.04
CA SER A 314 -1.89 -3.87 -19.47
C SER A 314 -3.04 -4.56 -20.21
N HIS A 315 -3.81 -5.40 -19.52
CA HIS A 315 -4.88 -6.17 -20.14
C HIS A 315 -5.92 -6.59 -19.13
N LYS A 316 -7.19 -6.73 -19.56
CA LYS A 316 -8.23 -7.39 -18.77
C LYS A 316 -7.85 -8.78 -18.25
N CYS A 317 -7.13 -9.59 -19.03
CA CYS A 317 -6.74 -10.94 -18.63
C CYS A 317 -5.62 -10.97 -17.58
N ALA A 318 -4.94 -9.84 -17.35
CA ALA A 318 -3.99 -9.68 -16.25
C ALA A 318 -4.70 -9.42 -14.91
N CYS A 319 -6.01 -9.14 -14.91
CA CYS A 319 -6.81 -9.08 -13.69
C CYS A 319 -7.13 -10.48 -13.18
N TRP A 320 -7.21 -10.64 -11.86
CA TRP A 320 -7.75 -11.85 -11.25
C TRP A 320 -9.17 -12.10 -11.79
N ASP A 321 -9.35 -13.27 -12.39
CA ASP A 321 -10.59 -13.73 -13.02
C ASP A 321 -11.09 -12.87 -14.19
N GLY A 322 -10.27 -11.95 -14.70
CA GLY A 322 -10.69 -10.96 -15.70
C GLY A 322 -11.05 -11.55 -17.07
N CYS A 323 -10.45 -12.68 -17.42
CA CYS A 323 -10.72 -13.41 -18.68
C CYS A 323 -11.26 -14.81 -18.45
N ARG A 324 -11.96 -15.04 -17.32
CA ARG A 324 -12.72 -16.29 -17.18
C ARG A 324 -13.64 -16.42 -18.38
N HIS A 325 -13.36 -17.42 -19.22
CA HIS A 325 -14.39 -17.99 -20.07
C HIS A 325 -15.49 -18.41 -19.11
N VAL A 326 -16.61 -17.71 -19.14
CA VAL A 326 -17.85 -18.23 -18.59
C VAL A 326 -18.15 -19.45 -19.43
N THR A 327 -17.58 -20.59 -19.07
CA THR A 327 -18.08 -21.88 -19.54
C THR A 327 -19.54 -21.86 -19.11
N PRO A 328 -20.51 -21.90 -20.04
CA PRO A 328 -21.92 -21.88 -19.67
C PRO A 328 -22.11 -22.99 -18.65
N GLN A 329 -22.37 -22.59 -17.41
CA GLN A 329 -22.58 -23.54 -16.34
C GLN A 329 -23.87 -24.25 -16.74
N THR A 330 -23.72 -25.47 -17.28
CA THR A 330 -24.85 -26.29 -17.70
C THR A 330 -25.52 -26.74 -16.41
N SER A 331 -26.41 -25.89 -15.88
CA SER A 331 -27.30 -26.24 -14.79
C SER A 331 -28.13 -27.42 -15.24
N THR A 332 -27.80 -28.60 -14.71
CA THR A 332 -28.56 -29.83 -14.91
C THR A 332 -29.85 -29.71 -14.11
N THR A 333 -30.83 -29.00 -14.67
CA THR A 333 -32.21 -29.03 -14.17
C THR A 333 -32.88 -30.25 -14.81
N SER A 334 -33.20 -31.27 -14.01
CA SER A 334 -34.14 -32.33 -14.41
C SER A 334 -35.51 -31.69 -14.64
N THR A 335 -35.78 -31.35 -15.89
CA THR A 335 -37.12 -30.95 -16.36
C THR A 335 -37.60 -31.99 -17.36
N THR A 336 -38.70 -32.64 -16.99
CA THR A 336 -39.48 -33.57 -17.80
C THR A 336 -39.89 -32.91 -19.12
N ILE A 337 -39.57 -33.59 -20.23
CA ILE A 337 -39.85 -33.15 -21.59
C ILE A 337 -41.35 -33.22 -21.87
N SER A 338 -41.96 -32.08 -22.18
CA SER A 338 -43.17 -32.00 -23.01
C SER A 338 -42.77 -31.36 -24.35
N THR A 339 -42.90 -32.16 -25.40
CA THR A 339 -42.68 -31.82 -26.80
C THR A 339 -43.68 -30.78 -27.30
N VAL A 340 -43.20 -29.66 -27.86
CA VAL A 340 -43.92 -28.90 -28.89
C VAL A 340 -42.91 -28.38 -29.92
N SER A 341 -43.11 -28.84 -31.15
CA SER A 341 -42.43 -28.45 -32.38
C SER A 341 -42.83 -27.03 -32.81
N VAL A 342 -42.00 -26.35 -33.63
CA VAL A 342 -42.36 -25.65 -34.89
C VAL A 342 -41.29 -24.60 -35.28
N THR A 343 -40.69 -24.90 -36.43
CA THR A 343 -40.40 -24.05 -37.62
C THR A 343 -39.34 -22.94 -37.60
N SER A 344 -38.39 -23.18 -38.51
CA SER A 344 -37.36 -22.34 -39.11
C SER A 344 -37.85 -21.02 -39.73
N MET A 345 -37.03 -19.97 -39.61
CA MET A 345 -36.93 -18.94 -40.64
C MET A 345 -35.47 -18.54 -40.90
N THR A 346 -35.12 -18.67 -42.17
CA THR A 346 -33.94 -18.18 -42.88
C THR A 346 -34.01 -16.66 -43.03
N THR A 347 -32.88 -15.94 -42.98
CA THR A 347 -32.64 -14.76 -43.84
C THR A 347 -31.18 -14.33 -43.82
N SER A 348 -30.79 -13.75 -44.95
CA SER A 348 -29.44 -13.59 -45.47
C SER A 348 -29.01 -12.12 -45.52
N SER A 349 -27.70 -11.90 -45.69
CA SER A 349 -27.04 -10.72 -46.32
C SER A 349 -27.19 -9.36 -45.60
N THR A 350 -26.29 -8.37 -45.67
CA THR A 350 -25.43 -7.92 -46.77
C THR A 350 -24.35 -6.96 -46.23
N SER A 351 -23.27 -6.86 -47.00
CA SER A 351 -22.14 -5.91 -46.95
C SER A 351 -22.50 -4.42 -46.98
N ALA A 352 -21.63 -3.56 -46.43
CA ALA A 352 -21.32 -2.24 -47.00
C ALA A 352 -19.93 -1.73 -46.55
N ALA A 353 -19.22 -1.15 -47.50
CA ALA A 353 -17.92 -0.50 -47.38
C ALA A 353 -18.08 1.03 -47.31
N SER A 354 -17.11 1.73 -46.69
CA SER A 354 -16.64 3.06 -47.11
C SER A 354 -15.38 3.48 -46.33
N THR A 355 -14.19 3.66 -46.93
CA THR A 355 -13.57 4.82 -47.62
C THR A 355 -13.18 6.05 -46.78
N THR A 356 -11.84 6.33 -46.75
CA THR A 356 -11.12 7.65 -46.82
C THR A 356 -11.33 8.71 -45.71
N SER A 357 -10.40 9.59 -45.32
CA SER A 357 -9.05 10.01 -45.77
C SER A 357 -8.46 11.07 -44.79
N THR A 358 -7.14 11.34 -44.91
CA THR A 358 -6.41 12.61 -44.66
C THR A 358 -6.28 13.13 -43.21
N ALA A 359 -5.10 13.13 -42.57
CA ALA A 359 -3.84 13.89 -42.79
C ALA A 359 -3.85 15.33 -42.21
N SER A 360 -2.87 15.63 -41.32
CA SER A 360 -1.92 16.79 -41.36
C SER A 360 -1.51 17.29 -39.95
N THR A 361 -0.24 17.08 -39.60
CA THR A 361 0.84 18.02 -39.18
C THR A 361 0.48 19.52 -39.02
N ALA A 362 1.09 20.40 -38.20
CA ALA A 362 2.39 20.45 -37.50
C ALA A 362 2.43 21.65 -36.49
N SER A 363 3.36 21.59 -35.50
CA SER A 363 4.30 22.62 -34.98
C SER A 363 3.84 24.09 -34.71
N THR A 364 4.37 24.87 -33.76
CA THR A 364 5.78 25.24 -33.50
C THR A 364 5.87 26.27 -32.32
N THR A 365 6.95 26.22 -31.50
CA THR A 365 7.78 27.32 -30.87
C THR A 365 7.15 28.56 -30.17
N SER A 366 7.79 29.32 -29.26
CA SER A 366 8.93 29.25 -28.30
C SER A 366 9.15 30.69 -27.74
N SER A 367 9.91 30.84 -26.62
CA SER A 367 10.68 32.03 -26.18
C SER A 367 9.89 33.28 -25.68
N ALA A 368 10.33 34.13 -24.75
CA ALA A 368 11.64 34.45 -24.20
C ALA A 368 11.55 35.13 -22.79
N SER A 369 12.70 35.18 -22.12
CA SER A 369 13.04 35.89 -20.87
C SER A 369 13.15 37.42 -21.05
N PRO A 370 13.28 38.24 -19.99
CA PRO A 370 14.63 38.61 -19.55
C PRO A 370 14.84 38.83 -18.03
N SER A 371 16.13 38.80 -17.70
CA SER A 371 16.85 39.05 -16.45
C SER A 371 16.84 40.50 -15.94
N THR A 372 17.04 40.70 -14.62
CA THR A 372 17.76 41.87 -14.08
C THR A 372 18.52 41.55 -12.79
N THR A 373 19.72 42.14 -12.75
CA THR A 373 20.80 42.12 -11.74
C THR A 373 20.49 43.03 -10.55
N SER A 374 21.00 42.71 -9.34
CA SER A 374 21.52 43.72 -8.38
C SER A 374 22.33 43.07 -7.23
N THR A 375 23.53 43.59 -7.04
CA THR A 375 24.52 43.43 -5.96
C THR A 375 24.22 44.33 -4.77
N ILE A 376 24.36 43.86 -3.52
CA ILE A 376 24.73 44.67 -2.33
C ILE A 376 25.56 43.82 -1.35
N SER A 377 26.60 44.43 -0.78
CA SER A 377 27.61 43.85 0.13
C SER A 377 27.44 44.28 1.59
N THR A 378 28.11 43.54 2.51
CA THR A 378 28.64 43.90 3.86
C THR A 378 27.69 43.99 5.09
N PRO A 379 28.19 43.92 6.36
CA PRO A 379 29.22 43.05 6.95
C PRO A 379 28.95 42.59 8.43
N LEU A 380 29.85 41.74 8.95
CA LEU A 380 30.44 41.68 10.31
C LEU A 380 29.71 41.17 11.58
N ALA A 381 30.48 40.38 12.35
CA ALA A 381 30.42 40.04 13.79
C ALA A 381 29.28 39.09 14.23
N SER A 382 29.40 38.18 15.21
CA SER A 382 30.20 38.14 16.43
C SER A 382 30.25 36.69 16.97
N SER A 383 31.33 36.38 17.66
CA SER A 383 31.61 35.19 18.48
C SER A 383 30.64 34.97 19.65
N THR A 384 30.35 33.70 19.97
CA THR A 384 30.20 33.27 21.38
C THR A 384 30.58 31.80 21.58
N SER A 385 31.59 31.60 22.42
CA SER A 385 32.04 30.33 22.99
C SER A 385 31.02 29.84 24.02
N THR A 386 30.64 28.55 23.99
CA THR A 386 29.94 27.90 25.11
C THR A 386 30.62 26.59 25.47
N THR A 387 30.95 26.49 26.75
CA THR A 387 31.70 25.46 27.47
C THR A 387 30.92 24.15 27.64
N LEU A 388 31.63 23.03 27.47
CA LEU A 388 31.19 21.67 27.82
C LEU A 388 31.42 21.39 29.32
N PRO A 389 30.47 20.77 30.04
CA PRO A 389 30.79 20.05 31.25
C PRO A 389 31.03 18.56 30.96
N ILE A 390 32.11 18.07 31.54
CA ILE A 390 32.54 16.67 31.60
C ILE A 390 31.62 15.94 32.57
N SER A 391 31.00 14.85 32.12
CA SER A 391 30.22 13.94 32.95
C SER A 391 30.91 12.57 33.02
N THR A 392 31.41 12.25 34.21
CA THR A 392 31.99 10.95 34.59
C THR A 392 30.92 9.87 34.70
N SER A 393 31.10 8.75 34.02
CA SER A 393 30.27 7.56 34.13
C SER A 393 30.84 6.57 35.16
N THR A 394 30.01 6.19 36.13
CA THR A 394 30.22 5.02 36.98
C THR A 394 29.19 3.96 36.60
N SER A 395 29.65 2.82 36.08
CA SER A 395 28.81 1.67 35.76
C SER A 395 28.65 0.75 36.98
N THR A 396 27.42 0.65 37.48
CA THR A 396 26.99 -0.41 38.40
C THR A 396 26.17 -1.43 37.61
N ILE A 397 26.63 -2.68 37.60
CA ILE A 397 25.95 -3.80 36.96
C ILE A 397 24.88 -4.32 37.92
N SER A 398 23.61 -4.08 37.60
CA SER A 398 22.46 -4.72 38.26
C SER A 398 21.81 -5.69 37.28
N THR A 399 21.89 -6.98 37.58
CA THR A 399 21.19 -8.07 36.89
C THR A 399 19.73 -8.14 37.34
N THR A 400 18.82 -7.61 36.52
CA THR A 400 17.37 -7.82 36.66
C THR A 400 16.88 -8.90 35.70
N PHE A 401 16.26 -9.94 36.25
CA PHE A 401 15.52 -10.96 35.50
C PHE A 401 14.31 -10.32 34.81
N THR A 402 14.23 -10.45 33.48
CA THR A 402 13.11 -9.94 32.67
C THR A 402 12.22 -11.10 32.24
N THR A 403 11.05 -11.23 32.85
CA THR A 403 9.99 -12.16 32.41
C THR A 403 9.32 -11.57 31.18
N SER A 404 9.47 -12.22 30.02
CA SER A 404 8.90 -11.75 28.75
C SER A 404 7.45 -12.19 28.65
N ILE A 405 6.53 -11.22 28.67
CA ILE A 405 5.10 -11.44 28.36
C ILE A 405 4.95 -11.22 26.85
N THR A 406 4.68 -12.30 26.11
CA THR A 406 4.45 -12.25 24.67
C THR A 406 3.02 -11.78 24.40
N THR A 407 2.86 -10.49 24.05
CA THR A 407 1.57 -9.96 23.59
C THR A 407 1.37 -10.32 22.12
N THR A 408 0.44 -11.22 21.85
CA THR A 408 -0.01 -11.60 20.51
C THR A 408 -0.77 -10.43 19.89
N THR A 409 -0.37 -9.98 18.69
CA THR A 409 -1.02 -8.88 17.97
C THR A 409 -1.90 -9.42 16.84
N THR A 410 -3.21 -9.32 17.00
CA THR A 410 -4.28 -9.69 16.05
C THR A 410 -4.48 -8.59 15.01
N ALA A 411 -4.78 -9.02 13.79
CA ALA A 411 -4.99 -8.14 12.64
C ALA A 411 -6.16 -7.17 12.85
N VAL A 412 -5.94 -5.92 12.43
CA VAL A 412 -6.93 -4.86 12.38
C VAL A 412 -7.77 -5.03 11.11
N ILE A 413 -9.10 -4.93 11.21
CA ILE A 413 -10.03 -5.03 10.08
C ILE A 413 -10.88 -3.76 10.02
N ILE A 414 -10.82 -3.04 8.90
CA ILE A 414 -11.83 -2.02 8.59
C ILE A 414 -13.04 -2.76 8.03
N VAL A 415 -14.12 -2.81 8.81
CA VAL A 415 -15.32 -3.58 8.47
C VAL A 415 -16.27 -2.73 7.60
N ASP A 416 -16.32 -1.42 7.88
CA ASP A 416 -17.20 -0.43 7.25
C ASP A 416 -16.53 0.96 7.37
N PRO A 417 -16.75 1.92 6.46
CA PRO A 417 -16.45 3.34 6.67
C PRO A 417 -16.69 3.87 8.09
N CYS A 418 -17.67 3.30 8.80
CA CYS A 418 -18.13 3.67 10.13
C CYS A 418 -17.71 2.74 11.27
N LYS A 419 -17.08 1.61 10.95
CA LYS A 419 -16.74 0.59 11.93
C LYS A 419 -15.29 0.21 11.83
N TYR A 420 -14.64 0.27 12.98
CA TYR A 420 -13.23 -0.02 13.10
C TYR A 420 -13.03 -1.15 14.11
N GLN A 421 -12.54 -2.29 13.64
CA GLN A 421 -12.33 -3.46 14.47
C GLN A 421 -10.85 -3.71 14.72
N THR A 422 -10.51 -3.83 16.00
CA THR A 422 -9.20 -4.30 16.47
C THR A 422 -9.42 -5.45 17.44
N GLU A 423 -8.34 -6.03 17.96
CA GLU A 423 -8.44 -6.99 19.07
C GLU A 423 -8.90 -6.37 20.39
N LYS A 424 -8.83 -5.04 20.54
CA LYS A 424 -9.41 -4.37 21.72
C LYS A 424 -10.93 -4.31 21.67
N GLY A 425 -11.54 -4.53 20.50
CA GLY A 425 -12.99 -4.45 20.26
C GLY A 425 -13.33 -3.69 18.98
N ILE A 426 -14.60 -3.35 18.82
CA ILE A 426 -15.13 -2.59 17.68
C ILE A 426 -15.51 -1.18 18.14
N ILE A 427 -14.98 -0.17 17.45
CA ILE A 427 -15.54 1.20 17.50
C ILE A 427 -16.58 1.29 16.38
N ASP A 428 -17.83 1.59 16.75
CA ASP A 428 -18.96 1.71 15.80
C ASP A 428 -19.61 3.09 15.96
N LEU A 429 -19.34 3.99 15.02
CA LEU A 429 -19.89 5.34 15.02
C LEU A 429 -21.22 5.46 14.25
N THR A 430 -21.78 4.33 13.79
CA THR A 430 -22.98 4.33 12.92
C THR A 430 -24.18 5.01 13.58
N SER A 431 -24.34 4.85 14.90
CA SER A 431 -25.45 5.42 15.67
C SER A 431 -25.23 6.89 16.08
N VAL A 432 -24.01 7.40 15.95
CA VAL A 432 -23.68 8.79 16.31
C VAL A 432 -24.12 9.76 15.22
N GLY A 433 -24.06 9.32 13.97
CA GLY A 433 -24.44 10.13 12.80
C GLY A 433 -25.95 10.27 12.66
N ARG A 434 -26.42 11.48 12.33
CA ARG A 434 -27.83 11.71 11.97
C ARG A 434 -28.10 11.34 10.52
N THR A 435 -29.25 10.74 10.27
CA THR A 435 -29.69 10.32 8.91
C THR A 435 -30.67 11.30 8.26
N ASP A 436 -31.03 12.39 8.94
CA ASP A 436 -31.99 13.40 8.45
C ASP A 436 -31.38 14.45 7.52
N GLY A 437 -30.15 14.22 7.05
CA GLY A 437 -29.41 15.14 6.19
C GLY A 437 -28.85 16.37 6.91
N LYS A 438 -28.97 16.44 8.24
CA LYS A 438 -28.41 17.52 9.09
C LYS A 438 -27.18 17.03 9.86
N PRO A 439 -26.28 17.93 10.28
CA PRO A 439 -25.13 17.52 11.09
C PRO A 439 -25.54 17.06 12.49
N ALA A 440 -24.86 16.04 13.02
CA ALA A 440 -25.00 15.62 14.42
C ALA A 440 -24.53 16.71 15.38
N TYR A 441 -23.43 17.38 15.02
CA TYR A 441 -22.86 18.50 15.76
C TYR A 441 -22.86 19.73 14.85
N ALA A 442 -23.79 20.65 15.07
CA ALA A 442 -23.92 21.87 14.27
C ALA A 442 -23.23 23.08 14.93
N ASP A 443 -22.64 23.95 14.12
CA ASP A 443 -22.29 25.33 14.49
C ASP A 443 -21.40 25.50 15.72
N LYS A 444 -20.42 24.59 15.91
CA LYS A 444 -19.53 24.60 17.07
C LYS A 444 -18.39 25.60 16.89
N THR A 445 -18.30 26.57 17.78
CA THR A 445 -17.25 27.61 17.77
C THR A 445 -15.99 27.09 18.48
N PRO A 446 -14.80 27.18 17.87
CA PRO A 446 -13.58 26.73 18.52
C PRO A 446 -13.12 27.69 19.63
N PRO A 447 -12.42 27.21 20.66
CA PRO A 447 -11.96 28.07 21.77
C PRO A 447 -11.01 29.19 21.33
N ALA A 448 -10.22 28.95 20.27
CA ALA A 448 -9.16 29.85 19.82
C ALA A 448 -9.60 30.88 18.76
N SER A 449 -10.81 30.77 18.21
CA SER A 449 -11.30 31.68 17.17
C SER A 449 -12.83 31.79 17.20
N THR A 450 -13.34 33.00 17.11
CA THR A 450 -14.79 33.25 17.00
C THR A 450 -15.24 33.47 15.57
N ASP A 451 -14.32 33.48 14.60
CA ASP A 451 -14.60 33.88 13.22
C ASP A 451 -15.28 32.78 12.40
N TYR A 452 -15.21 31.54 12.88
CA TYR A 452 -15.77 30.38 12.22
C TYR A 452 -16.46 29.44 13.22
N LYS A 453 -17.49 28.77 12.72
CA LYS A 453 -18.20 27.66 13.35
C LYS A 453 -18.00 26.41 12.52
N TYR A 454 -18.12 25.25 13.15
CA TYR A 454 -17.88 23.96 12.50
C TYR A 454 -19.04 23.02 12.73
N SER A 455 -19.45 22.36 11.66
CA SER A 455 -20.46 21.31 11.68
C SER A 455 -19.84 19.97 11.28
N TYR A 456 -20.22 18.90 11.99
CA TYR A 456 -19.73 17.54 11.75
C TYR A 456 -20.87 16.53 11.84
N ASN A 457 -20.86 15.56 10.94
CA ASN A 457 -21.72 14.39 11.02
C ASN A 457 -20.86 13.14 10.81
N PRO A 458 -20.62 12.31 11.83
CA PRO A 458 -19.96 11.04 11.59
C PRO A 458 -20.85 10.19 10.68
N CYS A 459 -20.24 9.41 9.78
CA CYS A 459 -20.89 8.31 9.08
C CYS A 459 -22.00 8.61 8.06
N LYS A 460 -22.58 9.80 8.06
CA LYS A 460 -23.68 10.18 7.18
C LYS A 460 -23.37 11.53 6.55
N PRO A 461 -23.49 11.67 5.22
CA PRO A 461 -23.27 12.97 4.58
C PRO A 461 -24.42 13.91 4.98
N PHE A 462 -24.13 15.20 5.14
CA PHE A 462 -25.14 16.22 5.44
C PHE A 462 -25.03 17.43 4.50
N THR A 463 -26.08 18.25 4.50
CA THR A 463 -26.15 19.51 3.77
C THR A 463 -26.71 20.61 4.66
N GLU A 464 -25.99 21.73 4.77
CA GLU A 464 -26.39 22.85 5.67
C GLU A 464 -26.37 24.21 4.96
N LEU A 465 -25.42 24.44 4.06
CA LEU A 465 -25.26 25.67 3.27
C LEU A 465 -24.82 25.36 1.83
N PRO A 466 -24.92 26.32 0.88
CA PRO A 466 -24.66 26.05 -0.55
C PRO A 466 -23.29 25.45 -0.87
N ASN A 467 -22.26 25.72 -0.06
CA ASN A 467 -20.92 25.17 -0.27
C ASN A 467 -20.64 23.93 0.58
N CYS A 468 -21.60 23.46 1.36
CA CYS A 468 -21.50 22.27 2.20
C CYS A 468 -22.63 21.30 1.85
N ILE A 469 -22.47 20.62 0.70
CA ILE A 469 -23.43 19.66 0.15
C ILE A 469 -22.82 18.25 0.17
N GLY A 470 -23.48 17.32 0.85
CA GLY A 470 -23.06 15.92 0.92
C GLY A 470 -21.72 15.72 1.64
N VAL A 471 -21.46 16.53 2.67
CA VAL A 471 -20.15 16.61 3.35
C VAL A 471 -20.14 15.82 4.65
N ALA A 472 -18.96 15.45 5.12
CA ALA A 472 -18.76 14.92 6.48
C ALA A 472 -18.53 16.05 7.49
N ALA A 473 -17.94 17.15 7.05
CA ALA A 473 -17.64 18.32 7.87
C ALA A 473 -17.71 19.63 7.06
N CYS A 474 -18.16 20.69 7.73
CA CYS A 474 -18.33 22.02 7.15
C CYS A 474 -17.75 23.08 8.09
N GLN A 475 -17.11 24.11 7.52
CA GLN A 475 -16.73 25.35 8.20
C GLN A 475 -17.66 26.46 7.74
N ILE A 476 -18.15 27.28 8.66
CA ILE A 476 -19.13 28.34 8.41
C ILE A 476 -18.58 29.61 9.04
N SER A 477 -18.60 30.75 8.35
CA SER A 477 -18.19 32.03 8.95
C SER A 477 -19.11 32.41 10.11
N ALA A 478 -18.62 33.22 11.04
CA ALA A 478 -19.38 33.65 12.23
C ALA A 478 -20.74 34.27 11.89
N ASP A 479 -20.82 34.97 10.75
CA ASP A 479 -22.04 35.62 10.23
C ASP A 479 -22.97 34.66 9.44
N GLY A 480 -22.57 33.40 9.27
CA GLY A 480 -23.34 32.38 8.54
C GLY A 480 -23.37 32.55 7.02
N LYS A 481 -22.64 33.52 6.45
CA LYS A 481 -22.75 33.85 5.02
C LYS A 481 -21.80 33.05 4.13
N LEU A 482 -20.61 32.70 4.65
CA LEU A 482 -19.62 31.92 3.95
C LEU A 482 -19.59 30.51 4.54
N SER A 483 -19.48 29.52 3.67
CA SER A 483 -19.26 28.13 4.06
C SER A 483 -18.20 27.49 3.20
N PHE A 484 -17.48 26.54 3.79
CA PHE A 484 -16.42 25.79 3.13
C PHE A 484 -16.55 24.31 3.51
N SER A 485 -16.65 23.48 2.48
CA SER A 485 -16.59 22.04 2.60
C SER A 485 -15.20 21.60 3.07
N LEU A 486 -15.12 20.78 4.12
CA LEU A 486 -13.83 20.37 4.72
C LEU A 486 -13.42 18.93 4.40
N GLY A 487 -14.38 18.06 4.14
CA GLY A 487 -14.14 16.64 3.88
C GLY A 487 -15.42 15.90 3.50
N LYS A 488 -15.29 14.84 2.71
CA LYS A 488 -16.43 14.01 2.29
C LYS A 488 -16.44 12.64 2.95
N GLN A 489 -17.61 12.02 3.08
CA GLN A 489 -17.73 10.72 3.75
C GLN A 489 -16.95 9.60 3.03
N GLU A 490 -16.90 9.61 1.70
CA GLU A 490 -16.15 8.62 0.92
C GLU A 490 -14.63 8.69 1.11
N SER A 491 -14.12 9.76 1.72
CA SER A 491 -12.69 9.98 1.95
C SER A 491 -12.21 9.54 3.33
N VAL A 492 -13.07 8.86 4.09
CA VAL A 492 -12.80 8.46 5.47
C VAL A 492 -11.57 7.57 5.57
N LYS A 493 -10.69 7.87 6.53
CA LYS A 493 -9.54 7.05 6.89
C LYS A 493 -9.47 6.89 8.41
N TRP A 494 -9.36 5.65 8.86
CA TRP A 494 -9.22 5.33 10.28
C TRP A 494 -7.76 5.30 10.71
N ASN A 495 -7.48 5.86 11.89
CA ASN A 495 -6.20 5.74 12.57
C ASN A 495 -6.44 5.21 14.00
N PRO A 496 -6.01 3.98 14.35
CA PRO A 496 -6.26 3.37 15.67
C PRO A 496 -5.68 4.11 16.87
N GLY A 497 -4.69 4.99 16.64
CA GLY A 497 -3.76 5.39 17.69
C GLY A 497 -2.73 4.27 17.92
N ALA A 498 -1.52 4.43 17.39
CA ALA A 498 -0.52 3.36 17.35
C ALA A 498 0.33 3.22 18.63
N GLY A 499 0.13 4.05 19.66
CA GLY A 499 0.95 4.08 20.88
C GLY A 499 0.15 3.90 22.18
N LEU A 500 0.85 3.55 23.26
CA LEU A 500 0.31 3.66 24.62
C LEU A 500 -0.13 5.11 24.85
N GLY A 501 -1.43 5.36 24.94
CA GLY A 501 -2.00 6.69 25.16
C GLY A 501 -2.37 7.48 23.89
N SER A 502 -2.10 6.97 22.68
CA SER A 502 -2.64 7.57 21.46
C SER A 502 -4.13 7.26 21.34
N LEU A 503 -4.95 8.29 21.17
CA LEU A 503 -6.38 8.13 20.96
C LEU A 503 -6.67 7.74 19.49
N PRO A 504 -7.68 6.88 19.24
CA PRO A 504 -8.11 6.60 17.88
C PRO A 504 -8.64 7.88 17.22
N SER A 505 -8.54 7.96 15.90
CA SER A 505 -9.01 9.11 15.14
C SER A 505 -9.52 8.73 13.75
N VAL A 506 -10.36 9.59 13.20
CA VAL A 506 -10.94 9.45 11.86
C VAL A 506 -10.61 10.69 11.04
N THR A 507 -10.12 10.50 9.83
CA THR A 507 -9.72 11.60 8.94
C THR A 507 -10.63 11.66 7.71
N TYR A 508 -10.99 12.88 7.29
CA TYR A 508 -11.72 13.16 6.06
C TYR A 508 -10.95 14.18 5.23
N THR A 509 -11.01 14.08 3.90
CA THR A 509 -10.25 14.96 2.99
C THR A 509 -11.11 15.55 1.88
N GLN A 510 -10.79 16.77 1.47
CA GLN A 510 -11.35 17.40 0.27
C GLN A 510 -10.38 18.41 -0.33
N GLY A 511 -9.81 18.07 -1.48
CA GLY A 511 -8.72 18.85 -2.07
C GLY A 511 -7.52 18.88 -1.12
N ALA A 512 -7.07 20.08 -0.75
CA ALA A 512 -6.00 20.27 0.22
C ALA A 512 -6.47 20.23 1.69
N LYS A 513 -7.78 20.24 1.95
CA LYS A 513 -8.34 20.28 3.30
C LYS A 513 -8.40 18.89 3.92
N VAL A 514 -7.97 18.80 5.18
CA VAL A 514 -7.94 17.56 5.96
C VAL A 514 -8.61 17.83 7.30
N VAL A 515 -9.61 17.02 7.66
CA VAL A 515 -10.28 17.06 8.98
C VAL A 515 -9.87 15.82 9.75
N THR A 516 -9.28 15.98 10.93
CA THR A 516 -8.95 14.88 11.84
C THR A 516 -9.86 14.96 13.07
N VAL A 517 -10.63 13.92 13.32
CA VAL A 517 -11.53 13.78 14.48
C VAL A 517 -10.90 12.81 15.46
N THR A 518 -10.43 13.31 16.60
CA THR A 518 -9.89 12.47 17.68
C THR A 518 -11.04 11.91 18.52
N LEU A 519 -11.07 10.60 18.69
CA LEU A 519 -12.11 9.88 19.42
C LEU A 519 -11.69 9.67 20.87
N VAL A 520 -12.50 10.17 21.81
CA VAL A 520 -12.29 10.01 23.26
C VAL A 520 -13.39 9.11 23.79
N CYS A 521 -12.99 7.98 24.40
CA CYS A 521 -13.93 7.09 25.05
C CYS A 521 -14.54 7.78 26.28
N SER A 522 -15.88 7.85 26.31
CA SER A 522 -16.66 8.37 27.43
C SER A 522 -17.53 7.28 28.03
N THR A 523 -17.15 6.77 29.21
CA THR A 523 -17.86 5.66 29.87
C THR A 523 -19.10 6.08 30.65
N ASP A 524 -19.20 7.36 31.00
CA ASP A 524 -20.35 7.92 31.75
C ASP A 524 -21.54 8.28 30.82
N GLY A 525 -21.37 8.09 29.51
CA GLY A 525 -22.37 8.41 28.51
C GLY A 525 -22.45 9.90 28.16
N THR A 526 -21.55 10.72 28.68
CA THR A 526 -21.44 12.12 28.24
C THR A 526 -21.03 12.16 26.78
N GLU A 527 -21.80 12.91 26.00
CA GLU A 527 -21.52 13.21 24.62
C GLU A 527 -21.01 14.65 24.54
N ASP A 528 -19.80 14.81 24.03
CA ASP A 528 -19.18 16.11 23.86
C ASP A 528 -18.43 16.19 22.54
N PHE A 529 -18.49 17.35 21.89
CA PHE A 529 -17.83 17.60 20.63
C PHE A 529 -17.20 18.98 20.65
N ASP A 530 -15.87 18.98 20.54
CA ASP A 530 -15.04 20.18 20.46
C ASP A 530 -14.55 20.36 19.02
N ALA A 531 -14.91 21.49 18.41
CA ALA A 531 -14.20 21.97 17.24
C ALA A 531 -12.92 22.68 17.73
N LEU A 532 -11.73 22.16 17.44
CA LEU A 532 -10.47 22.82 17.85
C LEU A 532 -10.01 23.87 16.82
N GLY A 533 -10.61 23.86 15.63
CA GLY A 533 -10.34 24.81 14.55
C GLY A 533 -9.24 24.34 13.60
N GLU A 534 -8.70 25.29 12.83
CA GLU A 534 -7.68 25.08 11.80
C GLU A 534 -6.28 25.27 12.38
N SER A 535 -5.46 24.21 12.36
CA SER A 535 -4.07 24.22 12.82
C SER A 535 -3.29 22.99 12.34
N PRO A 536 -2.34 23.12 11.39
CA PRO A 536 -1.98 24.32 10.59
C PRO A 536 -3.02 24.63 9.47
N ILE A 537 -2.68 25.53 8.54
CA ILE A 537 -3.53 25.87 7.38
C ILE A 537 -4.00 24.60 6.66
N ASN A 538 -5.28 24.56 6.28
CA ASN A 538 -6.01 23.45 5.69
C ASN A 538 -6.11 22.16 6.54
N ASN A 539 -5.66 22.19 7.80
CA ASN A 539 -5.74 21.04 8.70
C ASN A 539 -6.67 21.36 9.87
N TYR A 540 -7.85 20.76 9.88
CA TYR A 540 -8.89 20.99 10.87
C TYR A 540 -8.90 19.87 11.90
N LYS A 541 -8.95 20.22 13.18
CA LYS A 541 -8.92 19.25 14.28
C LYS A 541 -10.23 19.31 15.06
N PHE A 542 -10.88 18.17 15.21
CA PHE A 542 -12.04 18.00 16.08
C PHE A 542 -11.73 16.95 17.16
N ARG A 543 -12.47 17.00 18.25
CA ARG A 543 -12.43 16.02 19.32
C ARG A 543 -13.87 15.59 19.64
N LEU A 544 -14.13 14.30 19.56
CA LEU A 544 -15.44 13.69 19.85
C LEU A 544 -15.31 12.78 21.07
N SER A 545 -15.93 13.17 22.18
CA SER A 545 -16.07 12.36 23.38
C SER A 545 -17.43 11.67 23.35
N HIS A 546 -17.47 10.34 23.25
CA HIS A 546 -18.72 9.61 23.16
C HIS A 546 -18.55 8.16 23.65
N LYS A 547 -19.61 7.58 24.20
CA LYS A 547 -19.66 6.12 24.48
C LYS A 547 -19.28 5.25 23.27
N CYS A 548 -19.64 5.62 22.05
CA CYS A 548 -19.35 4.85 20.84
C CYS A 548 -17.88 4.95 20.39
N ALA A 549 -17.13 5.90 20.93
CA ALA A 549 -15.67 5.96 20.75
C ALA A 549 -14.93 4.97 21.67
N CYS A 550 -15.62 4.34 22.62
CA CYS A 550 -15.08 3.22 23.39
C CYS A 550 -15.12 1.94 22.54
N TRP A 551 -14.12 1.07 22.75
CA TRP A 551 -14.15 -0.29 22.23
C TRP A 551 -15.41 -1.01 22.72
N ASP A 552 -16.20 -1.52 21.78
CA ASP A 552 -17.50 -2.17 21.97
C ASP A 552 -18.56 -1.32 22.69
N GLY A 553 -18.33 0.00 22.82
CA GLY A 553 -19.22 0.87 23.61
C GLY A 553 -20.61 1.06 22.99
N CYS A 554 -20.70 0.93 21.67
CA CYS A 554 -21.95 0.97 20.91
C CYS A 554 -22.10 -0.21 19.95
N ALA A 555 -21.27 -1.26 20.10
CA ALA A 555 -21.48 -2.48 19.36
C ALA A 555 -22.91 -2.96 19.66
N HIS A 556 -23.76 -2.93 18.64
CA HIS A 556 -25.05 -3.58 18.72
C HIS A 556 -24.76 -5.04 19.05
N THR A 557 -24.94 -5.44 20.30
CA THR A 557 -25.28 -6.83 20.58
C THR A 557 -26.40 -7.13 19.59
N PRO A 558 -26.22 -8.08 18.65
CA PRO A 558 -27.34 -8.53 17.85
C PRO A 558 -28.48 -8.76 18.86
N PRO A 559 -29.72 -8.30 18.58
CA PRO A 559 -30.82 -8.60 19.47
C PRO A 559 -30.70 -10.08 19.73
N GLN A 560 -30.43 -10.48 20.98
CA GLN A 560 -30.49 -11.89 21.30
C GLN A 560 -31.92 -12.24 20.92
N THR A 561 -32.06 -12.93 19.79
CA THR A 561 -33.26 -13.68 19.47
C THR A 561 -33.31 -14.74 20.54
N SER A 562 -33.80 -14.34 21.71
CA SER A 562 -34.43 -15.24 22.65
C SER A 562 -35.54 -15.88 21.84
N THR A 563 -35.25 -17.05 21.31
CA THR A 563 -36.22 -18.06 20.95
C THR A 563 -36.91 -18.51 22.23
N THR A 564 -37.63 -17.60 22.88
CA THR A 564 -38.76 -17.96 23.70
C THR A 564 -39.90 -18.14 22.73
N ALA A 565 -40.27 -19.39 22.53
CA ALA A 565 -41.46 -19.82 21.82
C ALA A 565 -42.69 -18.99 22.24
N PRO A 566 -43.69 -18.84 21.35
CA PRO A 566 -44.94 -18.15 21.69
C PRO A 566 -45.69 -18.94 22.77
N GLY A 567 -45.51 -18.53 24.01
CA GLY A 567 -46.25 -19.02 25.17
C GLY A 567 -46.77 -17.81 25.93
N GLY A 568 -48.07 -17.56 25.83
CA GLY A 568 -48.71 -16.33 26.26
C GLY A 568 -48.73 -16.08 27.77
N GLY A 569 -49.19 -14.87 28.08
CA GLY A 569 -49.92 -14.56 29.30
C GLY A 569 -49.15 -14.69 30.61
N GLY A 570 -48.46 -13.62 31.00
CA GLY A 570 -48.20 -13.37 32.42
C GLY A 570 -49.51 -13.07 33.15
N THR A 571 -50.15 -14.11 33.69
CA THR A 571 -50.87 -14.02 34.95
C THR A 571 -49.88 -14.20 36.09
N GLY A 572 -50.11 -13.44 37.16
CA GLY A 572 -49.17 -13.26 38.27
C GLY A 572 -48.75 -14.56 38.98
N LEU A 573 -47.57 -14.48 39.60
CA LEU A 573 -47.04 -15.42 40.58
C LEU A 573 -48.04 -15.56 41.74
N GLY A 574 -48.92 -16.56 41.64
CA GLY A 574 -49.69 -17.08 42.77
C GLY A 574 -48.80 -17.98 43.64
N GLY A 575 -48.98 -17.87 44.96
CA GLY A 575 -48.16 -18.48 46.03
C GLY A 575 -48.13 -20.02 46.12
N GLY A 576 -48.06 -20.74 45.00
CA GLY A 576 -47.90 -22.19 44.94
C GLY A 576 -46.43 -22.65 44.88
N ALA A 577 -45.51 -21.80 44.42
CA ALA A 577 -44.10 -22.18 44.27
C ALA A 577 -43.34 -22.22 45.62
N GLU A 578 -43.73 -21.40 46.60
CA GLU A 578 -43.14 -21.45 47.95
C GLU A 578 -43.53 -22.73 48.71
N PHE A 579 -44.76 -23.22 48.53
CA PHE A 579 -45.21 -24.46 49.17
C PHE A 579 -44.48 -25.71 48.65
N ILE A 580 -44.09 -25.74 47.37
CA ILE A 580 -43.36 -26.88 46.79
C ILE A 580 -41.94 -26.98 47.35
N MET A 581 -41.26 -25.85 47.59
CA MET A 581 -39.94 -25.85 48.22
C MET A 581 -40.01 -26.33 49.67
N ILE A 582 -41.02 -25.91 50.42
CA ILE A 582 -41.22 -26.37 51.81
C ILE A 582 -41.57 -27.87 51.86
N LEU A 583 -42.39 -28.36 50.93
CA LEU A 583 -42.75 -29.77 50.84
C LEU A 583 -41.52 -30.65 50.52
N LEU A 584 -40.65 -30.22 49.59
CA LEU A 584 -39.44 -30.95 49.23
C LEU A 584 -38.43 -31.01 50.38
N VAL A 585 -38.31 -29.94 51.16
CA VAL A 585 -37.46 -29.93 52.36
C VAL A 585 -38.00 -30.88 53.43
N LEU A 586 -39.32 -30.89 53.67
CA LEU A 586 -39.94 -31.80 54.65
C LEU A 586 -39.82 -33.26 54.24
N VAL A 587 -40.02 -33.58 52.96
CA VAL A 587 -39.81 -34.94 52.44
C VAL A 587 -38.36 -35.38 52.62
N PHE A 588 -37.40 -34.48 52.36
CA PHE A 588 -35.98 -34.78 52.55
C PHE A 588 -35.63 -35.03 54.03
N VAL A 589 -36.14 -34.21 54.95
CA VAL A 589 -35.92 -34.39 56.40
C VAL A 589 -36.57 -35.69 56.90
N CYS A 590 -37.78 -36.02 56.45
CA CYS A 590 -38.41 -37.30 56.77
C CYS A 590 -37.63 -38.49 56.23
N PHE A 591 -37.08 -38.39 55.02
CA PHE A 591 -36.31 -39.48 54.41
C PHE A 591 -35.00 -39.73 55.15
N VAL A 592 -34.30 -38.66 55.57
CA VAL A 592 -33.06 -38.77 56.35
C VAL A 592 -33.34 -39.29 57.76
N GLY A 593 -34.43 -38.86 58.40
CA GLY A 593 -34.84 -39.36 59.71
C GLY A 593 -35.20 -40.86 59.70
N PHE A 594 -35.85 -41.34 58.63
CA PHE A 594 -36.22 -42.75 58.48
C PHE A 594 -34.99 -43.66 58.27
N ILE A 595 -33.93 -43.15 57.65
CA ILE A 595 -32.68 -43.89 57.44
C ILE A 595 -31.86 -44.02 58.75
N GLN A 596 -31.99 -43.07 59.69
CA GLN A 596 -31.24 -43.10 60.95
C GLN A 596 -31.99 -43.77 62.11
N GLY A 597 -33.26 -44.12 61.93
CA GLY A 597 -34.12 -44.68 62.98
C GLY A 597 -34.40 -46.18 62.88
N ASN A 598 -33.72 -46.92 61.98
CA ASN A 598 -33.90 -48.36 61.79
C ASN A 598 -32.60 -49.13 62.07
#